data_AF-A0A7S3VBZ3-F1
#
_entry.id   AF-A0A7S3VBZ3-F1
#
_cell.length_a   1.000
_cell.length_b   1.000
_cell.length_c   1.000
_cell.angle_alpha   90.00
_cell.angle_beta   90.00
_cell.angle_gamma   90.00
#
_symmetry.space_group_name_H-M   'P 1'
#
loop_
_entity.id
_entity.type
_entity.pdbx_description
1 polymer ?
#
loop_
_entity_poly.entity_id
_entity_poly.type
_entity_poly.pdbx_seq_one_letter_code
_entity_poly.pdbx_strand_id
1 'polypeptide(L)'
;MSSIVHAYLSTTPFAILFIYFLISANRRPAVLRDAIDNDEEINLIPLSDMLHTILGMLVFYSFLVIYLSFFVKRRRALMKKFNKTDGSVISVIGNVLYDRPKGCWKWIDKLYHTDLAYVTYKYPTDAEMDTDGNDNGNGNGPLTGCVASESADLSEKFVEKKIRTYLPYHRENVAVLVLKGMPLSGQPKQDVERDLASFTSEYAVRNRDKINQVIIFCLVWTTFLLSSAFFILNQIMVVEESNLQDNADDVGEAWTYFWIYTCGIIPVVSIFGNLAQWYLHHRWVTTSGNVVDTLTKGVPNKLQTDDFRNEEEAERYVSMA
;
A
#
# COMPACT_ATOMS: atom_id res chain seq x y z
N MET A 1 7.50 -22.03 -7.03
CA MET A 1 6.96 -22.45 -5.72
C MET A 1 5.82 -21.50 -5.34
N SER A 2 4.68 -21.98 -4.83
CA SER A 2 3.49 -21.12 -4.60
C SER A 2 3.74 -20.16 -3.44
N SER A 3 3.29 -18.90 -3.53
CA SER A 3 3.42 -17.89 -2.46
C SER A 3 2.85 -18.36 -1.12
N ILE A 4 1.84 -19.24 -1.16
CA ILE A 4 1.27 -19.84 0.04
C ILE A 4 2.22 -20.84 0.70
N VAL A 5 2.95 -21.62 -0.08
CA VAL A 5 3.94 -22.59 0.44
C VAL A 5 5.07 -21.84 1.13
N HIS A 6 5.49 -20.69 0.57
CA HIS A 6 6.42 -19.81 1.26
C HIS A 6 5.86 -19.27 2.57
N ALA A 7 4.60 -18.82 2.59
CA ALA A 7 3.95 -18.34 3.82
C ALA A 7 3.82 -19.44 4.88
N TYR A 8 3.49 -20.68 4.49
CA TYR A 8 3.49 -21.81 5.41
C TYR A 8 4.90 -22.07 5.95
N LEU A 9 5.89 -22.25 5.08
CA LEU A 9 7.27 -22.52 5.48
C LEU A 9 7.87 -21.42 6.37
N SER A 10 7.57 -20.15 6.09
CA SER A 10 8.07 -19.02 6.89
C SER A 10 7.37 -18.90 8.24
N THR A 11 6.15 -19.42 8.39
CA THR A 11 5.38 -19.35 9.64
C THR A 11 5.47 -20.60 10.49
N THR A 12 5.96 -21.71 9.94
CA THR A 12 6.16 -22.98 10.67
C THR A 12 6.99 -22.82 11.95
N PRO A 13 8.12 -22.08 11.99
CA PRO A 13 8.88 -21.90 13.23
C PRO A 13 8.05 -21.22 14.33
N PHE A 14 7.24 -20.23 13.95
CA PHE A 14 6.34 -19.55 14.88
C PHE A 14 5.23 -20.48 15.36
N ALA A 15 4.68 -21.32 14.47
CA ALA A 15 3.67 -22.31 14.85
C ALA A 15 4.21 -23.29 15.90
N ILE A 16 5.43 -23.81 15.70
CA ILE A 16 6.10 -24.70 16.65
C ILE A 16 6.31 -23.99 17.99
N LEU A 17 6.80 -22.74 17.97
CA LEU A 17 6.99 -21.93 19.18
C LEU A 17 5.67 -21.72 19.94
N PHE A 18 4.58 -21.36 19.26
CA PHE A 18 3.30 -21.15 19.92
C PHE A 18 2.67 -22.45 20.44
N ILE A 19 2.81 -23.55 19.70
CA ILE A 19 2.40 -24.86 20.21
C ILE A 19 3.21 -25.23 21.46
N TYR A 20 4.51 -24.94 21.48
CA TYR A 20 5.34 -25.12 22.67
C TYR A 20 4.85 -24.26 23.85
N PHE A 21 4.52 -22.99 23.63
CA PHE A 21 3.92 -22.13 24.67
C PHE A 21 2.60 -22.70 25.20
N LEU A 22 1.71 -23.19 24.33
CA LEU A 22 0.45 -23.80 24.74
C LEU A 22 0.66 -25.07 25.58
N ILE A 23 1.60 -25.93 25.18
CA ILE A 23 1.95 -27.13 25.93
C ILE A 23 2.57 -26.77 27.28
N SER A 24 3.46 -25.77 27.31
CA SER A 24 4.10 -25.28 28.53
C SER A 24 3.07 -24.69 29.49
N ALA A 25 2.17 -23.82 29.00
CA ALA A 25 1.09 -23.25 29.79
C ALA A 25 0.15 -24.32 30.36
N ASN A 26 -0.22 -25.33 29.56
CA ASN A 26 -1.09 -26.43 30.01
C ASN A 26 -0.45 -27.30 31.11
N ARG A 27 0.87 -27.50 31.06
CA ARG A 27 1.59 -28.31 32.05
C ARG A 27 1.92 -27.55 33.32
N ARG A 28 1.89 -26.22 33.29
CA ARG A 28 2.35 -25.36 34.38
C ARG A 28 1.69 -25.64 35.73
N PRO A 29 0.36 -25.83 35.86
CA PRO A 29 -0.24 -26.11 37.16
C PRO A 29 0.28 -27.41 37.80
N ALA A 30 0.57 -28.44 36.99
CA ALA A 30 1.10 -29.70 37.49
C ALA A 30 2.57 -29.57 37.92
N VAL A 31 3.37 -28.85 37.12
CA VAL A 31 4.80 -28.61 37.41
C VAL A 31 4.97 -27.76 38.67
N LEU A 32 4.16 -26.71 38.84
CA LEU A 32 4.22 -25.85 40.03
C LEU A 32 3.83 -26.61 41.31
N ARG A 33 2.84 -27.51 41.25
CA ARG A 33 2.49 -28.36 42.39
C ARG A 33 3.65 -29.25 42.81
N ASP A 34 4.27 -29.93 41.86
CA ASP A 34 5.41 -30.81 42.10
C ASP A 34 6.63 -30.03 42.64
N ALA A 35 6.86 -28.82 42.14
CA ALA A 35 7.91 -27.92 42.63
C ALA A 35 7.70 -27.52 44.10
N ILE A 36 6.46 -27.16 44.46
CA ILE A 36 6.10 -26.77 45.83
C ILE A 36 6.22 -27.98 46.78
N ASP A 37 5.78 -29.16 46.35
CA ASP A 37 5.84 -30.38 47.16
C ASP A 37 7.29 -30.85 47.40
N ASN A 38 8.20 -30.61 46.45
CA ASN A 38 9.60 -31.03 46.52
C ASN A 38 10.60 -29.90 46.89
N ASP A 39 10.13 -28.68 47.15
CA ASP A 39 10.96 -27.48 47.43
C ASP A 39 12.02 -27.21 46.33
N GLU A 40 11.64 -27.44 45.06
CA GLU A 40 12.52 -27.23 43.91
C GLU A 40 12.30 -25.85 43.27
N GLU A 41 13.39 -25.12 43.02
CA GLU A 41 13.35 -23.88 42.26
C GLU A 41 13.31 -24.17 40.76
N ILE A 42 12.18 -23.88 40.10
CA ILE A 42 12.01 -24.10 38.66
C ILE A 42 11.99 -22.76 37.91
N ASN A 43 12.90 -22.63 36.94
CA ASN A 43 12.90 -21.51 36.00
C ASN A 43 11.90 -21.76 34.85
N LEU A 44 10.65 -21.33 35.03
CA LEU A 44 9.62 -21.36 33.99
C LEU A 44 9.49 -20.00 33.30
N ILE A 45 9.15 -20.02 32.00
CA ILE A 45 8.83 -18.79 31.26
C ILE A 45 7.51 -18.24 31.82
N PRO A 46 7.39 -16.95 32.21
CA PRO A 46 6.14 -16.36 32.73
C PRO A 46 4.94 -16.49 31.78
N LEU A 47 3.72 -16.68 32.31
CA LEU A 47 2.52 -16.79 31.46
C LEU A 47 2.19 -15.44 30.82
N SER A 48 2.46 -14.35 31.54
CA SER A 48 2.39 -12.97 31.03
C SER A 48 3.26 -12.77 29.78
N ASP A 49 4.52 -13.21 29.80
CA ASP A 49 5.43 -13.10 28.65
C ASP A 49 4.93 -13.88 27.43
N MET A 50 4.40 -15.09 27.65
CA MET A 50 3.78 -15.88 26.57
C MET A 50 2.56 -15.14 26.01
N LEU A 51 1.70 -14.58 26.87
CA LEU A 51 0.52 -13.82 26.49
C LEU A 51 0.90 -12.58 25.66
N HIS A 52 1.87 -11.78 26.10
CA HIS A 52 2.34 -10.60 25.37
C HIS A 52 2.89 -10.95 23.99
N THR A 53 3.64 -12.04 23.88
CA THR A 53 4.18 -12.51 22.60
C THR A 53 3.06 -12.91 21.63
N ILE A 54 2.04 -13.62 22.11
CA ILE A 54 0.87 -14.00 21.31
C ILE A 54 0.05 -12.78 20.91
N LEU A 55 -0.22 -11.86 21.84
CA LEU A 55 -0.97 -10.62 21.57
C LEU A 55 -0.25 -9.72 20.56
N GLY A 56 1.09 -9.58 20.65
CA GLY A 56 1.88 -8.82 19.69
C GLY A 56 1.77 -9.40 18.27
N MET A 57 1.85 -10.72 18.14
CA MET A 57 1.67 -11.38 16.84
C MET A 57 0.22 -11.32 16.35
N LEU A 58 -0.76 -11.32 17.25
CA LEU A 58 -2.17 -11.09 16.91
C LEU A 58 -2.37 -9.69 16.30
N VAL A 59 -1.70 -8.66 16.81
CA VAL A 59 -1.74 -7.30 16.20
C VAL A 59 -1.24 -7.34 14.76
N PHE A 60 -0.09 -7.99 14.53
CA PHE A 60 0.53 -8.08 13.21
C PHE A 60 -0.39 -8.78 12.19
N TYR A 61 -0.94 -9.95 12.54
CA TYR A 61 -1.83 -10.68 11.64
C TYR A 61 -3.16 -9.97 11.43
N SER A 62 -3.72 -9.32 12.45
CA SER A 62 -4.95 -8.51 12.33
C SER A 62 -4.75 -7.33 11.37
N PHE A 63 -3.61 -6.64 11.48
CA PHE A 63 -3.23 -5.57 10.56
C PHE A 63 -3.12 -6.08 9.13
N LEU A 64 -2.47 -7.23 8.91
CA LEU A 64 -2.29 -7.84 7.60
C LEU A 64 -3.63 -8.28 6.98
N VAL A 65 -4.53 -8.89 7.75
CA VAL A 65 -5.87 -9.29 7.29
C VAL A 65 -6.65 -8.07 6.81
N ILE A 66 -6.66 -6.98 7.58
CA ILE A 66 -7.38 -5.75 7.23
C ILE A 66 -6.74 -5.09 6.02
N TYR A 67 -5.41 -5.04 5.95
CA TYR A 67 -4.68 -4.52 4.78
C TYR A 67 -5.06 -5.28 3.49
N LEU A 68 -4.95 -6.61 3.50
CA LEU A 68 -5.26 -7.43 2.33
C LEU A 68 -6.75 -7.38 1.96
N SER A 69 -7.65 -7.30 2.95
CA SER A 69 -9.09 -7.33 2.72
C SER A 69 -9.65 -5.98 2.28
N PHE A 70 -9.14 -4.87 2.82
CA PHE A 70 -9.67 -3.53 2.60
C PHE A 70 -8.81 -2.71 1.63
N PHE A 71 -7.54 -2.46 1.99
CA PHE A 71 -6.67 -1.56 1.23
C PHE A 71 -6.44 -2.09 -0.20
N VAL A 72 -6.11 -3.38 -0.34
CA VAL A 72 -5.85 -3.99 -1.66
C VAL A 72 -7.11 -3.93 -2.54
N LYS A 73 -8.30 -4.20 -1.98
CA LYS A 73 -9.56 -4.12 -2.74
C LYS A 73 -9.86 -2.69 -3.18
N ARG A 74 -9.70 -1.70 -2.29
CA ARG A 74 -9.92 -0.29 -2.63
C ARG A 74 -8.93 0.24 -3.65
N ARG A 75 -7.64 -0.10 -3.53
CA ARG A 75 -6.63 0.24 -4.52
C ARG A 75 -6.98 -0.30 -5.90
N ARG A 76 -7.40 -1.56 -5.98
CA ARG A 76 -7.87 -2.16 -7.25
C ARG A 76 -9.09 -1.44 -7.81
N ALA A 77 -10.05 -1.08 -6.96
CA ALA A 77 -11.23 -0.34 -7.39
C ALA A 77 -10.87 1.03 -7.98
N LEU A 78 -9.90 1.74 -7.37
CA LEU A 78 -9.40 3.01 -7.89
C LEU A 78 -8.69 2.83 -9.24
N MET A 79 -7.78 1.86 -9.38
CA MET A 79 -7.09 1.61 -10.65
C MET A 79 -8.08 1.22 -11.76
N LYS A 80 -9.13 0.46 -11.45
CA LYS A 80 -10.20 0.15 -12.41
C LYS A 80 -10.93 1.39 -12.92
N LYS A 81 -11.04 2.47 -12.14
CA LYS A 81 -11.66 3.72 -12.61
C LYS A 81 -10.90 4.35 -13.77
N PHE A 82 -9.57 4.24 -13.77
CA PHE A 82 -8.73 4.78 -14.86
C PHE A 82 -8.86 4.00 -16.18
N ASN A 83 -9.43 2.78 -16.17
CA ASN A 83 -9.61 1.98 -17.38
C ASN A 83 -11.09 1.89 -17.82
N LYS A 84 -11.99 2.66 -17.21
CA LYS A 84 -13.39 2.67 -17.60
C LYS A 84 -13.55 3.47 -18.89
N THR A 85 -14.13 2.83 -19.89
CA THR A 85 -14.54 3.44 -21.17
C THR A 85 -15.78 4.34 -21.04
N ASP A 86 -16.31 4.52 -19.83
CA ASP A 86 -17.55 5.26 -19.54
C ASP A 86 -17.41 6.80 -19.68
N GLY A 87 -16.42 7.31 -20.42
CA GLY A 87 -16.11 8.75 -20.54
C GLY A 87 -15.59 9.41 -19.25
N SER A 88 -15.37 8.63 -18.18
CA SER A 88 -14.88 9.15 -16.89
C SER A 88 -13.38 9.47 -16.86
N VAL A 89 -12.68 9.21 -17.96
CA VAL A 89 -11.22 9.32 -18.09
C VAL A 89 -10.88 10.02 -19.39
N ILE A 90 -10.03 11.03 -19.30
CA ILE A 90 -9.54 11.83 -20.43
C ILE A 90 -8.10 11.40 -20.69
N SER A 91 -7.75 11.22 -21.97
CA SER A 91 -6.38 10.91 -22.38
C SER A 91 -5.70 12.17 -22.92
N VAL A 92 -4.72 12.68 -22.18
CA VAL A 92 -3.92 13.86 -22.57
C VAL A 92 -2.51 13.41 -22.93
N ILE A 93 -1.88 14.07 -23.90
CA ILE A 93 -0.48 13.80 -24.24
C ILE A 93 0.42 14.57 -23.24
N GLY A 94 1.38 13.87 -22.64
CA GLY A 94 2.32 14.45 -21.67
C GLY A 94 3.72 13.84 -21.74
N ASN A 95 4.66 14.39 -20.98
CA ASN A 95 6.04 13.95 -20.93
C ASN A 95 6.36 13.32 -19.58
N VAL A 96 7.17 12.25 -19.59
CA VAL A 96 7.58 11.52 -18.39
C VAL A 96 9.10 11.61 -18.23
N LEU A 97 9.53 12.27 -17.15
CA LEU A 97 10.93 12.56 -16.86
C LEU A 97 11.36 11.87 -15.57
N TYR A 98 12.41 11.07 -15.63
CA TYR A 98 12.98 10.43 -14.44
C TYR A 98 13.73 11.45 -13.59
N ASP A 99 13.46 11.41 -12.28
CA ASP A 99 14.31 12.10 -11.33
C ASP A 99 15.49 11.21 -10.98
N ARG A 100 16.70 11.62 -11.33
CA ARG A 100 17.90 10.94 -10.82
C ARG A 100 18.07 11.40 -9.37
N PRO A 101 18.17 10.48 -8.38
CA PRO A 101 18.34 10.87 -6.98
C PRO A 101 19.59 11.75 -6.82
N LYS A 102 19.42 12.97 -6.33
CA LYS A 102 20.49 13.92 -6.02
C LYS A 102 20.68 13.99 -4.50
N GLY A 103 21.89 13.71 -4.01
CA GLY A 103 22.22 13.80 -2.58
C GLY A 103 23.28 12.81 -2.12
N CYS A 104 23.64 12.84 -0.83
CA CYS A 104 24.60 11.90 -0.22
C CYS A 104 23.95 10.59 0.28
N TRP A 105 22.62 10.55 0.43
CA TRP A 105 21.86 9.38 0.88
C TRP A 105 21.47 8.42 -0.25
N LYS A 106 22.31 8.35 -1.29
CA LYS A 106 22.01 7.66 -2.56
C LYS A 106 21.58 6.21 -2.39
N TRP A 107 22.00 5.50 -1.35
CA TRP A 107 21.66 4.09 -1.18
C TRP A 107 20.25 3.88 -0.61
N ILE A 108 19.81 4.72 0.34
CA ILE A 108 18.43 4.73 0.85
C ILE A 108 17.50 5.27 -0.23
N ASP A 109 17.89 6.37 -0.86
CA ASP A 109 17.11 6.94 -1.97
C ASP A 109 17.01 5.98 -3.15
N LYS A 110 18.05 5.17 -3.44
CA LYS A 110 17.99 4.14 -4.49
C LYS A 110 17.05 2.98 -4.14
N LEU A 111 16.74 2.74 -2.86
CA LEU A 111 15.72 1.76 -2.47
C LEU A 111 14.29 2.30 -2.60
N TYR A 112 14.09 3.61 -2.43
CA TYR A 112 12.77 4.25 -2.47
C TYR A 112 12.43 4.96 -3.80
N HIS A 113 13.41 5.37 -4.60
CA HIS A 113 13.25 6.25 -5.77
C HIS A 113 13.58 5.63 -7.13
N THR A 114 13.97 4.35 -7.23
CA THR A 114 14.22 3.72 -8.56
C THR A 114 13.00 3.69 -9.47
N ASP A 115 11.80 3.80 -8.90
CA ASP A 115 10.54 3.65 -9.61
C ASP A 115 9.75 4.96 -9.71
N LEU A 116 10.35 6.14 -9.45
CA LEU A 116 9.61 7.42 -9.41
C LEU A 116 10.02 8.35 -10.57
N ALA A 117 9.01 8.92 -11.24
CA ALA A 117 9.19 9.88 -12.33
C ALA A 117 8.23 11.07 -12.19
N TYR A 118 8.53 12.18 -12.85
CA TYR A 118 7.63 13.32 -13.00
C TYR A 118 6.89 13.22 -14.32
N VAL A 119 5.58 13.27 -14.27
CA VAL A 119 4.70 13.39 -15.43
C VAL A 119 4.28 14.84 -15.55
N THR A 120 4.42 15.39 -16.75
CA THR A 120 4.02 16.74 -17.10
C THR A 120 2.98 16.67 -18.22
N TYR A 121 1.84 17.33 -18.07
CA TYR A 121 0.78 17.34 -19.09
C TYR A 121 0.01 18.65 -19.04
N LYS A 122 -0.66 18.98 -20.14
CA LYS A 122 -1.51 20.17 -20.21
C LYS A 122 -2.73 19.99 -19.30
N TYR A 123 -3.11 21.04 -18.58
CA TYR A 123 -4.29 20.99 -17.73
C TYR A 123 -5.56 20.74 -18.58
N PRO A 124 -6.33 19.66 -18.30
CA PRO A 124 -7.52 19.36 -19.08
C PRO A 124 -8.60 20.42 -18.81
N THR A 125 -9.12 21.04 -19.87
CA THR A 125 -10.16 22.09 -19.79
C THR A 125 -11.54 21.46 -19.95
N ASP A 126 -12.58 22.07 -19.38
CA ASP A 126 -13.97 21.56 -19.40
C ASP A 126 -14.50 21.23 -20.80
N ALA A 127 -14.02 21.90 -21.85
CA ALA A 127 -14.37 21.61 -23.24
C ALA A 127 -13.90 20.23 -23.73
N GLU A 128 -12.76 19.74 -23.24
CA GLU A 128 -12.27 18.38 -23.50
C GLU A 128 -12.93 17.35 -22.56
N MET A 129 -13.55 17.82 -21.47
CA MET A 129 -14.26 16.95 -20.53
C MET A 129 -15.63 16.51 -21.05
N ASP A 130 -16.25 17.21 -22.01
CA ASP A 130 -17.60 16.94 -22.51
C ASP A 130 -17.67 16.33 -23.92
N THR A 131 -16.55 16.21 -24.64
CA THR A 131 -16.49 15.66 -26.01
C THR A 131 -16.37 14.14 -26.09
N ASP A 132 -17.09 13.40 -25.24
CA ASP A 132 -17.29 11.95 -25.39
C ASP A 132 -18.80 11.65 -25.37
N GLY A 133 -19.47 12.03 -26.45
CA GLY A 133 -20.90 11.79 -26.60
C GLY A 133 -21.49 12.38 -27.87
N ASN A 134 -21.58 11.54 -28.90
CA ASN A 134 -22.52 11.65 -30.01
C ASN A 134 -22.14 12.61 -31.17
N ASP A 135 -21.22 12.14 -32.02
CA ASP A 135 -21.07 12.67 -33.38
C ASP A 135 -22.17 12.08 -34.27
N ASN A 136 -23.35 12.70 -34.23
CA ASN A 136 -24.41 12.52 -35.21
C ASN A 136 -25.30 13.77 -35.24
N GLY A 137 -25.01 14.65 -36.21
CA GLY A 137 -26.04 15.43 -36.91
C GLY A 137 -26.60 16.68 -36.22
N ASN A 138 -26.16 17.83 -36.74
CA ASN A 138 -27.01 18.93 -37.23
C ASN A 138 -28.07 19.53 -36.27
N GLY A 139 -27.89 20.81 -35.88
CA GLY A 139 -29.00 21.61 -35.35
C GLY A 139 -28.58 22.85 -34.56
N ASN A 140 -28.76 24.02 -35.19
CA ASN A 140 -28.71 25.34 -34.57
C ASN A 140 -29.63 25.43 -33.33
N GLY A 141 -29.11 25.97 -32.22
CA GLY A 141 -29.90 26.37 -31.04
C GLY A 141 -29.07 27.21 -30.06
N PRO A 142 -29.65 28.23 -29.39
CA PRO A 142 -28.94 29.46 -29.07
C PRO A 142 -28.30 29.51 -27.67
N LEU A 143 -27.25 30.35 -27.61
CA LEU A 143 -26.70 31.08 -26.45
C LEU A 143 -27.52 31.03 -25.16
N THR A 144 -26.97 30.39 -24.14
CA THR A 144 -27.21 30.72 -22.72
C THR A 144 -25.87 30.87 -22.03
N GLY A 145 -25.55 32.13 -21.71
CA GLY A 145 -24.39 32.49 -20.94
C GLY A 145 -24.59 32.35 -19.43
N CYS A 146 -23.50 32.67 -18.72
CA CYS A 146 -23.33 32.81 -17.28
C CYS A 146 -22.87 31.53 -16.57
N VAL A 147 -21.58 31.15 -16.71
CA VAL A 147 -20.53 31.19 -15.67
C VAL A 147 -19.18 30.96 -16.38
N ALA A 148 -18.52 32.03 -16.84
CA ALA A 148 -17.18 31.93 -17.39
C ALA A 148 -16.44 33.25 -17.15
N SER A 149 -15.68 33.34 -16.05
CA SER A 149 -14.68 34.39 -15.88
C SER A 149 -13.50 34.01 -14.99
N GLU A 150 -13.28 32.72 -14.72
CA GLU A 150 -12.08 32.24 -14.00
C GLU A 150 -11.49 30.94 -14.59
N SER A 151 -12.18 30.30 -15.54
CA SER A 151 -11.74 29.06 -16.21
C SER A 151 -10.86 29.30 -17.45
N ALA A 152 -10.75 30.53 -17.94
CA ALA A 152 -10.00 30.84 -19.17
C ALA A 152 -8.47 30.77 -18.97
N ASP A 153 -7.96 31.07 -17.77
CA ASP A 153 -6.51 31.16 -17.49
C ASP A 153 -5.87 29.81 -17.14
N LEU A 154 -6.66 28.78 -16.80
CA LEU A 154 -6.14 27.45 -16.46
C LEU A 154 -5.75 26.62 -17.69
N SER A 155 -6.28 26.95 -18.86
CA SER A 155 -6.05 26.21 -20.11
C SER A 155 -4.62 26.31 -20.65
N GLU A 156 -3.86 27.33 -20.22
CA GLU A 156 -2.45 27.52 -20.55
C GLU A 156 -1.50 26.84 -19.56
N LYS A 157 -2.03 26.32 -18.44
CA LYS A 157 -1.21 25.76 -17.36
C LYS A 157 -0.90 24.30 -17.60
N PHE A 158 0.21 23.86 -16.99
CA PHE A 158 0.66 22.49 -16.98
C PHE A 158 0.52 21.89 -15.59
N VAL A 159 0.32 20.58 -15.53
CA VAL A 159 0.36 19.83 -14.28
C VAL A 159 1.67 19.06 -14.25
N GLU A 160 2.48 19.26 -13.21
CA GLU A 160 3.65 18.44 -12.88
C GLU A 160 3.31 17.53 -11.69
N LYS A 161 3.49 16.22 -11.86
CA LYS A 161 3.15 15.24 -10.84
C LYS A 161 4.19 14.15 -10.70
N LYS A 162 4.56 13.85 -9.45
CA LYS A 162 5.40 12.70 -9.13
C LYS A 162 4.58 11.41 -9.09
N ILE A 163 4.93 10.47 -9.94
CA ILE A 163 4.24 9.18 -10.11
C ILE A 163 5.21 8.01 -9.95
N ARG A 164 4.66 6.81 -9.78
CA ARG A 164 5.42 5.56 -9.88
C ARG A 164 5.38 5.04 -11.31
N THR A 165 6.54 4.71 -11.85
CA THR A 165 6.73 4.15 -13.18
C THR A 165 7.37 2.76 -13.09
N TYR A 166 6.94 1.84 -13.93
CA TYR A 166 7.43 0.45 -13.89
C TYR A 166 8.51 0.12 -14.93
N LEU A 167 8.83 1.08 -15.82
CA LEU A 167 9.81 0.95 -16.89
C LEU A 167 10.58 2.27 -17.03
N PRO A 168 11.93 2.28 -16.99
CA PRO A 168 12.72 3.47 -17.24
C PRO A 168 12.36 4.05 -18.61
N TYR A 169 11.87 5.27 -18.62
CA TYR A 169 11.37 6.00 -19.78
C TYR A 169 12.03 7.38 -19.83
N HIS A 170 12.83 7.65 -20.86
CA HIS A 170 12.99 9.00 -21.36
C HIS A 170 11.97 9.17 -22.49
N ARG A 171 10.67 9.23 -22.14
CA ARG A 171 9.59 9.24 -23.13
C ARG A 171 8.89 10.58 -23.13
N GLU A 172 8.99 11.23 -24.28
CA GLU A 172 8.16 12.35 -24.67
C GLU A 172 6.85 11.82 -25.28
N ASN A 173 5.78 12.60 -25.19
CA ASN A 173 4.48 12.32 -25.83
C ASN A 173 3.83 10.98 -25.41
N VAL A 174 3.82 10.69 -24.10
CA VAL A 174 3.11 9.55 -23.51
C VAL A 174 1.65 9.91 -23.26
N ALA A 175 0.74 8.99 -23.55
CA ALA A 175 -0.66 9.12 -23.16
C ALA A 175 -0.80 9.07 -21.63
N VAL A 176 -1.32 10.14 -21.04
CA VAL A 176 -1.61 10.31 -19.62
C VAL A 176 -3.13 10.26 -19.43
N LEU A 177 -3.58 9.33 -18.60
CA LEU A 177 -4.98 9.17 -18.21
C LEU A 177 -5.29 10.06 -17.00
N VAL A 178 -6.31 10.90 -17.13
CA VAL A 178 -6.77 11.82 -16.09
C VAL A 178 -8.24 11.55 -15.80
N LEU A 179 -8.63 11.41 -14.53
CA LEU A 179 -10.03 11.28 -14.14
C LEU A 179 -10.77 12.62 -14.35
N LYS A 180 -11.98 12.56 -14.93
CA LYS A 180 -12.85 13.74 -15.11
C LYS A 180 -13.12 14.43 -13.77
N GLY A 181 -13.01 15.75 -13.74
CA GLY A 181 -13.14 16.56 -12.51
C GLY A 181 -11.97 16.47 -11.51
N MET A 182 -10.92 15.69 -11.82
CA MET A 182 -9.70 15.60 -11.00
C MET A 182 -8.45 15.82 -11.87
N PRO A 183 -8.15 17.08 -12.24
CA PRO A 183 -7.10 17.39 -13.22
C PRO A 183 -5.69 17.00 -12.74
N LEU A 184 -5.46 16.85 -11.44
CA LEU A 184 -4.19 16.40 -10.85
C LEU A 184 -4.05 14.86 -10.78
N SER A 185 -5.03 14.11 -11.28
CA SER A 185 -5.05 12.65 -11.17
C SER A 185 -4.22 11.92 -12.23
N GLY A 186 -3.52 12.64 -13.12
CA GLY A 186 -2.78 12.08 -14.25
C GLY A 186 -1.89 10.88 -13.90
N GLN A 187 -2.01 9.81 -14.69
CA GLN A 187 -1.18 8.61 -14.64
C GLN A 187 -0.87 8.14 -16.07
N PRO A 188 0.36 7.71 -16.41
CA PRO A 188 0.68 7.16 -17.72
C PRO A 188 -0.16 5.93 -18.02
N LYS A 189 -0.76 5.90 -19.21
CA LYS A 189 -1.63 4.82 -19.67
C LYS A 189 -0.97 3.45 -19.52
N GLN A 190 0.30 3.33 -19.91
CA GLN A 190 1.03 2.07 -19.84
C GLN A 190 1.27 1.58 -18.40
N ASP A 191 1.48 2.49 -17.44
CA ASP A 191 1.65 2.11 -16.04
C ASP A 191 0.30 1.69 -15.42
N VAL A 192 -0.79 2.40 -15.76
CA VAL A 192 -2.15 2.00 -15.38
C VAL A 192 -2.52 0.65 -15.96
N GLU A 193 -2.24 0.42 -17.25
CA GLU A 193 -2.48 -0.85 -17.93
C GLU A 193 -1.65 -1.97 -17.34
N ARG A 194 -0.40 -1.71 -16.96
CA ARG A 194 0.44 -2.70 -16.30
C ARG A 194 -0.06 -3.03 -14.89
N ASP A 195 -0.46 -2.01 -14.12
CA ASP A 195 -1.12 -2.21 -12.83
C ASP A 195 -2.41 -3.01 -13.02
N LEU A 196 -3.21 -2.69 -14.03
CA LEU A 196 -4.45 -3.41 -14.32
C LEU A 196 -4.19 -4.84 -14.78
N ALA A 197 -3.22 -5.07 -15.65
CA ALA A 197 -2.82 -6.39 -16.14
C ALA A 197 -2.32 -7.28 -15.00
N SER A 198 -1.73 -6.68 -13.96
CA SER A 198 -1.40 -7.37 -12.70
C SER A 198 -2.64 -7.85 -11.94
N PHE A 199 -3.83 -7.35 -12.27
CA PHE A 199 -5.12 -7.70 -11.69
C PHE A 199 -6.08 -8.45 -12.63
N THR A 200 -5.96 -8.34 -13.95
CA THR A 200 -6.92 -8.87 -14.94
C THR A 200 -6.42 -9.98 -15.86
N SER A 201 -5.11 -10.16 -16.02
CA SER A 201 -4.55 -11.28 -16.82
C SER A 201 -4.97 -12.65 -16.27
N GLU A 202 -4.95 -13.73 -17.07
CA GLU A 202 -5.18 -15.10 -16.59
C GLU A 202 -4.24 -15.45 -15.41
N TYR A 203 -2.99 -15.00 -15.50
CA TYR A 203 -2.02 -15.09 -14.41
C TYR A 203 -2.47 -14.32 -13.16
N ALA A 204 -3.07 -13.15 -13.34
CA ALA A 204 -3.63 -12.34 -12.25
C ALA A 204 -4.91 -12.92 -11.65
N VAL A 205 -5.78 -13.58 -12.43
CA VAL A 205 -6.94 -14.34 -11.92
C VAL A 205 -6.46 -15.47 -11.03
N ARG A 206 -5.46 -16.23 -11.48
CA ARG A 206 -4.79 -17.25 -10.65
C ARG A 206 -4.16 -16.64 -9.39
N ASN A 207 -3.64 -15.41 -9.46
CA ASN A 207 -3.12 -14.71 -8.28
C ASN A 207 -4.20 -14.12 -7.36
N ARG A 208 -5.40 -13.83 -7.87
CA ARG A 208 -6.55 -13.41 -7.07
C ARG A 208 -6.97 -14.54 -6.13
N ASP A 209 -7.03 -15.77 -6.64
CA ASP A 209 -7.32 -16.94 -5.82
C ASP A 209 -6.23 -17.17 -4.77
N LYS A 210 -4.95 -17.00 -5.14
CA LYS A 210 -3.85 -17.04 -4.17
C LYS A 210 -3.99 -15.98 -3.08
N ILE A 211 -4.41 -14.76 -3.42
CA ILE A 211 -4.60 -13.69 -2.41
C ILE A 211 -5.76 -14.03 -1.48
N ASN A 212 -6.86 -14.57 -1.99
CA ASN A 212 -7.94 -15.06 -1.13
C ASN A 212 -7.45 -16.18 -0.21
N GLN A 213 -6.63 -17.12 -0.71
CA GLN A 213 -6.03 -18.15 0.11
C GLN A 213 -5.09 -17.58 1.18
N VAL A 214 -4.31 -16.54 0.86
CA VAL A 214 -3.46 -15.84 1.84
C VAL A 214 -4.31 -15.13 2.89
N ILE A 215 -5.44 -14.50 2.51
CA ILE A 215 -6.37 -13.89 3.46
C ILE A 215 -6.95 -14.95 4.40
N ILE A 216 -7.42 -16.09 3.86
CA ILE A 216 -7.94 -17.21 4.66
C ILE A 216 -6.86 -17.72 5.62
N PHE A 217 -5.63 -17.90 5.14
CA PHE A 217 -4.50 -18.29 5.96
C PHE A 217 -4.24 -17.29 7.11
N CYS A 218 -4.25 -15.99 6.84
CA CYS A 218 -4.08 -14.97 7.87
C CYS A 218 -5.25 -14.95 8.87
N LEU A 219 -6.48 -15.21 8.42
CA LEU A 219 -7.65 -15.34 9.28
C LEU A 219 -7.52 -16.56 10.20
N VAL A 220 -7.11 -17.72 9.67
CA VAL A 220 -6.84 -18.92 10.48
C VAL A 220 -5.79 -18.63 11.55
N TRP A 221 -4.71 -17.94 11.19
CA TRP A 221 -3.69 -17.50 12.13
C TRP A 221 -4.22 -16.55 13.20
N THR A 222 -5.03 -15.57 12.81
CA THR A 222 -5.64 -14.61 13.75
C THR A 222 -6.55 -15.33 14.75
N THR A 223 -7.39 -16.25 14.27
CA THR A 223 -8.27 -17.07 15.14
C THR A 223 -7.47 -17.99 16.06
N PHE A 224 -6.41 -18.62 15.53
CA PHE A 224 -5.50 -19.45 16.33
C PHE A 224 -4.83 -18.65 17.45
N LEU A 225 -4.28 -17.48 17.14
CA LEU A 225 -3.63 -16.61 18.13
C LEU A 225 -4.62 -16.07 19.16
N LEU A 226 -5.83 -15.68 18.73
CA LEU A 226 -6.87 -15.22 19.65
C LEU A 226 -7.31 -16.33 20.61
N SER A 227 -7.52 -17.55 20.09
CA SER A 227 -7.87 -18.72 20.91
C SER A 227 -6.73 -19.10 21.86
N SER A 228 -5.48 -18.96 21.40
CA SER A 228 -4.28 -19.22 22.21
C SER A 228 -4.13 -18.20 23.33
N ALA A 229 -4.37 -16.91 23.07
CA ALA A 229 -4.36 -15.88 24.11
C ALA A 229 -5.43 -16.14 25.18
N PHE A 230 -6.64 -16.51 24.75
CA PHE A 230 -7.71 -16.89 25.68
C PHE A 230 -7.37 -18.13 26.50
N PHE A 231 -6.73 -19.12 25.88
CA PHE A 231 -6.25 -20.32 26.58
C PHE A 231 -5.21 -19.97 27.65
N ILE A 232 -4.22 -19.12 27.34
CA ILE A 232 -3.20 -18.70 28.31
C ILE A 232 -3.85 -17.94 29.47
N LEU A 233 -4.76 -16.99 29.19
CA LEU A 233 -5.52 -16.30 30.25
C LEU A 233 -6.22 -17.28 31.20
N ASN A 234 -6.86 -18.30 30.64
CA ASN A 234 -7.51 -19.33 31.45
C ASN A 234 -6.50 -20.12 32.29
N GLN A 235 -5.28 -20.37 31.80
CA GLN A 235 -4.24 -21.01 32.60
C GLN A 235 -3.73 -20.10 33.73
N ILE A 236 -3.62 -18.78 33.51
CA ILE A 236 -3.27 -17.83 34.57
C ILE A 236 -4.31 -17.89 35.69
N MET A 237 -5.61 -17.89 35.33
CA MET A 237 -6.70 -18.03 36.29
C MET A 237 -6.61 -19.33 37.10
N VAL A 238 -6.35 -20.47 36.44
CA VAL A 238 -6.22 -21.77 37.12
C VAL A 238 -5.03 -21.79 38.10
N VAL A 239 -3.92 -21.14 37.74
CA VAL A 239 -2.73 -21.04 38.61
C VAL A 239 -3.03 -20.17 39.84
N GLU A 240 -3.66 -19.01 39.65
CA GLU A 240 -4.05 -18.10 40.72
C GLU A 240 -5.08 -18.74 41.66
N GLU A 241 -6.16 -19.33 41.14
CA GLU A 241 -7.19 -20.01 41.94
C GLU A 241 -6.63 -21.18 42.76
N SER A 242 -5.58 -21.83 42.25
CA SER A 242 -4.91 -22.92 42.94
C SER A 242 -3.95 -22.43 44.05
N ASN A 243 -3.81 -21.11 44.27
CA ASN A 243 -2.82 -20.49 45.15
C ASN A 243 -1.39 -21.00 44.89
N LEU A 244 -1.11 -21.39 43.65
CA LEU A 244 0.23 -21.78 43.24
C LEU A 244 1.01 -20.48 43.09
N GLN A 245 1.90 -20.24 44.05
CA GLN A 245 2.56 -18.96 44.25
C GLN A 245 3.55 -18.67 43.14
N ASP A 246 3.04 -18.23 41.99
CA ASP A 246 3.81 -17.69 40.88
C ASP A 246 3.77 -16.16 41.04
N ASN A 247 4.71 -15.60 41.81
CA ASN A 247 4.75 -14.19 42.23
C ASN A 247 4.77 -13.16 41.06
N ALA A 248 4.64 -13.59 39.80
CA ALA A 248 4.82 -12.79 38.60
C ALA A 248 3.56 -12.58 37.75
N ASP A 249 2.47 -13.33 37.93
CA ASP A 249 1.36 -13.34 36.97
C ASP A 249 0.00 -12.99 37.66
N ASP A 250 -0.35 -11.69 37.71
CA ASP A 250 -1.67 -11.19 38.18
C ASP A 250 -2.74 -11.34 37.09
N VAL A 251 -3.85 -12.02 37.40
CA VAL A 251 -4.98 -12.24 36.47
C VAL A 251 -5.63 -10.93 36.02
N GLY A 252 -5.79 -9.98 36.94
CA GLY A 252 -6.38 -8.68 36.66
C GLY A 252 -5.52 -7.87 35.67
N GLU A 253 -4.21 -7.93 35.84
CA GLU A 253 -3.25 -7.32 34.91
C GLU A 253 -3.30 -8.00 33.53
N ALA A 254 -3.31 -9.34 33.49
CA ALA A 254 -3.38 -10.10 32.24
C ALA A 254 -4.64 -9.80 31.42
N TRP A 255 -5.82 -9.72 32.07
CA TRP A 255 -7.07 -9.32 31.42
C TRP A 255 -7.02 -7.88 30.92
N THR A 256 -6.41 -6.98 31.71
CA THR A 256 -6.24 -5.58 31.32
C THR A 256 -5.42 -5.48 30.03
N TYR A 257 -4.29 -6.19 29.94
CA TYR A 257 -3.51 -6.24 28.70
C TYR A 257 -4.28 -6.85 27.54
N PHE A 258 -4.99 -7.95 27.76
CA PHE A 258 -5.82 -8.56 26.71
C PHE A 258 -6.80 -7.55 26.11
N TRP A 259 -7.53 -6.80 26.95
CA TRP A 259 -8.46 -5.78 26.49
C TRP A 259 -7.78 -4.58 25.81
N ILE A 260 -6.65 -4.11 26.34
CA ILE A 260 -5.85 -3.04 25.71
C ILE A 260 -5.43 -3.45 24.30
N TYR A 261 -4.94 -4.67 24.10
CA TYR A 261 -4.51 -5.13 22.79
C TYR A 261 -5.70 -5.36 21.84
N THR A 262 -6.74 -6.08 22.30
CA THR A 262 -7.86 -6.50 21.44
C THR A 262 -8.84 -5.38 21.12
N CYS A 263 -9.15 -4.51 22.08
CA CYS A 263 -10.10 -3.41 21.91
C CYS A 263 -9.42 -2.05 21.70
N GLY A 264 -8.15 -1.89 22.07
CA GLY A 264 -7.39 -0.65 21.86
C GLY A 264 -6.47 -0.73 20.65
N ILE A 265 -5.35 -1.43 20.79
CA ILE A 265 -4.24 -1.41 19.82
C ILE A 265 -4.67 -1.98 18.47
N ILE A 266 -5.35 -3.14 18.45
CA ILE A 266 -5.74 -3.81 17.21
C ILE A 266 -6.66 -2.93 16.35
N PRO A 267 -7.78 -2.38 16.85
CA PRO A 267 -8.62 -1.47 16.08
C PRO A 267 -7.87 -0.22 15.64
N VAL A 268 -7.06 0.39 16.52
CA VAL A 268 -6.30 1.61 16.20
C VAL A 268 -5.31 1.35 15.06
N VAL A 269 -4.40 0.39 15.23
CA VAL A 269 -3.35 0.10 14.25
C VAL A 269 -3.94 -0.48 12.98
N SER A 270 -4.86 -1.43 13.10
CA SER A 270 -5.36 -2.17 11.95
C SER A 270 -6.39 -1.39 11.15
N ILE A 271 -7.31 -0.64 11.77
CA ILE A 271 -8.32 0.11 11.02
C ILE A 271 -7.78 1.49 10.65
N PHE A 272 -7.32 2.28 11.62
CA PHE A 272 -6.87 3.64 11.33
C PHE A 272 -5.55 3.67 10.56
N GLY A 273 -4.61 2.78 10.86
CA GLY A 273 -3.38 2.65 10.07
C GLY A 273 -3.66 2.35 8.60
N ASN A 274 -4.54 1.39 8.32
CA ASN A 274 -4.94 1.06 6.95
C ASN A 274 -5.77 2.16 6.27
N LEU A 275 -6.63 2.86 7.02
CA LEU A 275 -7.39 4.01 6.51
C LEU A 275 -6.47 5.19 6.18
N ALA A 276 -5.50 5.49 7.03
CA ALA A 276 -4.51 6.54 6.80
C ALA A 276 -3.65 6.20 5.59
N GLN A 277 -3.18 4.95 5.48
CA GLN A 277 -2.44 4.47 4.32
C GLN A 277 -3.27 4.56 3.04
N TRP A 278 -4.55 4.17 3.09
CA TRP A 278 -5.49 4.34 1.98
C TRP A 278 -5.67 5.80 1.60
N TYR A 279 -5.89 6.68 2.57
CA TYR A 279 -6.10 8.11 2.34
C TYR A 279 -4.88 8.76 1.71
N LEU A 280 -3.67 8.48 2.23
CA LEU A 280 -2.41 8.96 1.65
C LEU A 280 -2.23 8.46 0.22
N HIS A 281 -2.48 7.17 -0.03
CA HIS A 281 -2.38 6.61 -1.38
C HIS A 281 -3.42 7.21 -2.34
N HIS A 282 -4.68 7.32 -1.91
CA HIS A 282 -5.74 7.92 -2.70
C HIS A 282 -5.42 9.39 -3.02
N ARG A 283 -5.02 10.17 -2.02
CA ARG A 283 -4.61 11.57 -2.17
C ARG A 283 -3.44 11.69 -3.15
N TRP A 284 -2.43 10.83 -3.02
CA TRP A 284 -1.30 10.79 -3.95
C TRP A 284 -1.75 10.48 -5.39
N VAL A 285 -2.60 9.47 -5.59
CA VAL A 285 -3.07 9.12 -6.93
C VAL A 285 -3.96 10.21 -7.55
N THR A 286 -4.83 10.84 -6.77
CA THR A 286 -5.92 11.71 -7.32
C THR A 286 -5.64 13.20 -7.25
N THR A 287 -4.89 13.65 -6.24
CA THR A 287 -4.74 15.09 -5.92
C THR A 287 -3.30 15.55 -5.79
N SER A 288 -2.30 14.66 -5.79
CA SER A 288 -0.92 15.13 -5.76
C SER A 288 -0.52 15.63 -7.15
N GLY A 289 0.07 16.81 -7.19
CA GLY A 289 0.54 17.46 -8.39
C GLY A 289 0.60 18.96 -8.15
N ASN A 290 1.45 19.66 -8.88
CA ASN A 290 1.54 21.10 -8.87
C ASN A 290 1.07 21.62 -10.22
N VAL A 291 0.28 22.69 -10.21
CA VAL A 291 -0.03 23.44 -11.42
C VAL A 291 1.11 24.44 -11.63
N VAL A 292 1.68 24.46 -12.82
CA VAL A 292 2.84 25.27 -13.18
C VAL A 292 2.52 26.04 -14.46
N ASP A 293 2.81 27.34 -14.47
CA ASP A 293 2.52 28.21 -15.62
C ASP A 293 3.51 27.98 -16.79
N THR A 294 4.76 27.62 -16.49
CA THR A 294 5.80 27.35 -17.50
C THR A 294 6.53 26.03 -17.21
N LEU A 295 6.65 25.16 -18.21
CA LEU A 295 7.40 23.91 -18.08
C LEU A 295 8.90 24.17 -17.98
N THR A 296 9.44 24.11 -16.77
CA THR A 296 10.89 24.20 -16.53
C THR A 296 11.66 22.95 -16.97
N LYS A 297 10.96 21.85 -17.29
CA LYS A 297 11.57 20.57 -17.67
C LYS A 297 10.78 19.91 -18.80
N GLY A 298 11.46 19.64 -19.92
CA GLY A 298 11.02 18.67 -20.93
C GLY A 298 9.93 19.11 -21.90
N VAL A 299 9.87 20.37 -22.31
CA VAL A 299 9.36 20.69 -23.64
C VAL A 299 10.57 21.13 -24.47
N PRO A 300 10.89 20.49 -25.59
CA PRO A 300 11.78 21.12 -26.55
C PRO A 300 11.05 22.37 -27.02
N ASN A 301 11.47 23.53 -26.50
CA ASN A 301 11.15 24.79 -27.14
C ASN A 301 11.60 24.64 -28.60
N LYS A 302 10.65 24.71 -29.53
CA LYS A 302 10.98 24.90 -30.94
C LYS A 302 11.94 26.10 -31.01
N LEU A 303 13.12 25.85 -31.56
CA LEU A 303 14.25 26.78 -31.73
C LEU A 303 14.98 27.20 -30.43
N GLN A 304 15.81 26.32 -29.90
CA GLN A 304 17.15 26.75 -29.46
C GLN A 304 18.15 26.28 -30.51
N THR A 305 18.53 27.20 -31.38
CA THR A 305 19.43 27.03 -32.51
C THR A 305 20.91 27.06 -32.12
N ASP A 306 21.28 26.75 -30.87
CA ASP A 306 22.62 27.09 -30.34
C ASP A 306 23.44 25.96 -29.71
N ASP A 307 23.01 24.70 -29.74
CA ASP A 307 23.81 23.59 -29.17
C ASP A 307 24.33 22.59 -30.23
N PHE A 308 25.03 23.12 -31.24
CA PHE A 308 25.96 22.35 -32.09
C PHE A 308 27.25 21.92 -31.34
N ARG A 309 27.35 22.20 -30.04
CA ARG A 309 28.55 21.94 -29.24
C ARG A 309 28.57 20.56 -28.56
N ASN A 310 27.46 19.84 -28.54
CA ASN A 310 27.33 18.55 -27.86
C ASN A 310 27.41 17.33 -28.79
N GLU A 311 27.38 17.50 -30.12
CA GLU A 311 27.63 16.39 -31.06
C GLU A 311 29.11 15.96 -31.06
N GLU A 312 30.04 16.89 -30.83
CA GLU A 312 31.48 16.58 -30.75
C GLU A 312 31.85 15.74 -29.51
N GLU A 313 31.08 15.83 -28.42
CA GLU A 313 31.25 14.97 -27.24
C GLU A 313 30.61 13.59 -27.44
N ALA A 314 29.50 13.50 -28.17
CA ALA A 314 28.85 12.23 -28.48
C ALA A 314 29.69 11.36 -29.43
N GLU A 315 30.40 11.97 -30.40
CA GLU A 315 31.30 11.24 -31.30
C GLU A 315 32.55 10.69 -30.59
N ARG A 316 33.07 11.38 -29.56
CA ARG A 316 34.24 10.90 -28.78
C ARG A 316 33.97 9.59 -28.03
N TYR A 317 32.72 9.34 -27.63
CA TYR A 317 32.37 8.08 -26.94
C TYR A 317 32.18 6.90 -27.90
N VAL A 318 31.87 7.16 -29.17
CA VAL A 318 31.76 6.10 -30.19
C VAL A 318 33.13 5.70 -30.73
N SER A 319 34.11 6.61 -30.75
CA SER A 319 35.48 6.29 -31.21
C SER A 319 36.36 5.58 -30.17
N MET A 320 35.88 5.34 -28.95
CA MET A 320 36.61 4.62 -27.89
C MET A 320 36.02 3.23 -27.55
N ALA A 321 35.03 2.76 -28.31
CA ALA A 321 34.49 1.39 -28.24
C ALA A 321 35.03 0.53 -29.39
#